data_AF-A0A4Y7TL64-F1
#
_entry.id   AF-A0A4Y7TL64-F1
#
_cell.length_a   1.000
_cell.length_b   1.000
_cell.length_c   1.000
_cell.angle_alpha   90.00
_cell.angle_beta   90.00
_cell.angle_gamma   90.00
#
_symmetry.space_group_name_H-M   'P 1'
#
loop_
_entity.id
_entity.type
_entity.pdbx_description
1 polymer ?
#
loop_
_entity_poly.entity_id
_entity_poly.type
_entity_poly.pdbx_seq_one_letter_code
_entity_poly.pdbx_strand_id
1 'polypeptide(L)'
;LNSLQRKAFNLITDKVIKNKPSDPLRMYLGGAAGTGKSTVIDCVNEFFEMTERTDEIEICAFTGVAAQNIGGVTLHSALSLAQ
;
A
#
# COMPACT_ATOMS: atom_id res chain seq x y z
N LEU A 1 -2.42 4.79 13.78
CA LEU A 1 -2.76 5.78 12.73
C LEU A 1 -3.37 7.04 13.33
N ASN A 2 -2.85 8.23 12.98
CA ASN A 2 -3.51 9.50 13.26
C ASN A 2 -4.78 9.69 12.38
N SER A 3 -5.51 10.79 12.53
CA SER A 3 -6.79 11.00 11.83
C SER A 3 -6.67 10.98 10.30
N LEU A 4 -5.62 11.58 9.73
CA LEU A 4 -5.40 11.62 8.27
C LEU A 4 -4.93 10.27 7.74
N GLN A 5 -3.99 9.62 8.44
CA GLN A 5 -3.53 8.28 8.10
C GLN A 5 -4.69 7.26 8.15
N ARG A 6 -5.55 7.36 9.17
CA ARG A 6 -6.75 6.51 9.31
C ARG A 6 -7.74 6.75 8.18
N LYS A 7 -7.92 8.00 7.75
CA LYS A 7 -8.76 8.31 6.59
C LYS A 7 -8.23 7.66 5.32
N ALA A 8 -6.93 7.72 5.07
CA ALA A 8 -6.30 7.06 3.93
C ALA A 8 -6.47 5.53 3.98
N PHE A 9 -6.19 4.93 5.14
CA PHE A 9 -6.39 3.50 5.37
C PHE A 9 -7.85 3.07 5.10
N ASN A 10 -8.83 3.75 5.71
CA ASN A 10 -10.24 3.41 5.54
C ASN A 10 -10.70 3.54 4.08
N LEU A 11 -10.20 4.52 3.32
CA LEU A 11 -10.54 4.66 1.90
C LEU A 11 -10.08 3.43 1.08
N ILE A 12 -8.91 2.89 1.39
CA ILE A 12 -8.37 1.68 0.75
C ILE A 12 -9.20 0.46 1.16
N THR A 13 -9.35 0.22 2.46
CA THR A 13 -10.02 -0.99 2.96
C THR A 13 -11.51 -1.03 2.57
N ASP A 14 -12.19 0.11 2.57
CA ASP A 14 -13.58 0.21 2.13
C ASP A 14 -13.75 -0.24 0.67
N LYS A 15 -12.80 0.10 -0.19
CA LYS A 15 -12.84 -0.30 -1.61
C LYS A 15 -12.66 -1.80 -1.76
N VAL A 16 -11.74 -2.38 -0.98
CA VAL A 16 -11.47 -3.83 -0.96
C VAL A 16 -12.66 -4.62 -0.40
N ILE A 17 -13.30 -4.13 0.68
CA ILE A 17 -14.42 -4.80 1.34
C ILE A 17 -15.71 -4.69 0.52
N LYS A 18 -16.02 -3.51 -0.03
CA LYS A 18 -17.31 -3.30 -0.72
C LYS A 18 -17.41 -4.14 -1.98
N ASN A 19 -16.29 -4.48 -2.64
CA ASN A 19 -16.21 -5.32 -3.85
C ASN A 19 -17.34 -5.04 -4.87
N LYS A 20 -17.67 -3.75 -5.04
CA LYS A 20 -18.70 -3.30 -5.98
C LYS A 20 -18.01 -2.73 -7.23
N PRO A 21 -18.57 -2.95 -8.43
CA PRO A 21 -18.09 -2.30 -9.64
C PRO A 21 -18.08 -0.79 -9.42
N SER A 22 -16.88 -0.21 -9.36
CA SER A 22 -16.66 1.21 -9.19
C SER A 22 -15.29 1.56 -9.76
N ASP A 23 -15.05 2.84 -10.00
CA ASP A 23 -13.75 3.28 -10.49
C ASP A 23 -12.62 2.85 -9.53
N PRO A 24 -11.50 2.33 -10.05
CA PRO A 24 -10.33 2.00 -9.25
C PRO A 24 -9.87 3.19 -8.42
N LEU A 25 -9.53 2.95 -7.16
CA LEU A 25 -8.97 4.00 -6.30
C LEU A 25 -7.55 4.32 -6.75
N ARG A 26 -7.35 5.51 -7.32
CA ARG A 26 -6.04 6.08 -7.60
C ARG A 26 -5.75 7.15 -6.55
N MET A 27 -4.88 6.86 -5.60
CA MET A 27 -4.60 7.74 -4.46
C MET A 27 -3.12 8.14 -4.41
N TYR A 28 -2.88 9.43 -4.16
CA TYR A 28 -1.57 9.96 -3.79
C TYR A 28 -1.58 10.39 -2.31
N LEU A 29 -0.70 9.80 -1.50
CA LEU A 29 -0.54 10.14 -0.09
C LEU A 29 0.72 10.99 0.12
N GLY A 30 0.55 12.31 0.10
CA GLY A 30 1.63 13.28 0.33
C GLY A 30 1.91 13.56 1.81
N GLY A 31 3.01 14.26 2.08
CA GLY A 31 3.39 14.73 3.42
C GLY A 31 4.91 14.84 3.58
N ALA A 32 5.37 15.70 4.50
CA ALA A 32 6.80 15.87 4.79
C ALA A 32 7.48 14.55 5.23
N ALA A 33 8.81 14.52 5.21
CA ALA A 33 9.56 13.39 5.78
C ALA A 33 9.17 13.18 7.26
N GLY A 34 9.09 11.92 7.70
CA GLY A 34 8.75 11.59 9.09
C GLY A 34 7.26 11.67 9.48
N THR A 35 6.35 12.01 8.55
CA THR A 35 4.90 12.09 8.88
C THR A 35 4.17 10.73 8.94
N GLY A 36 4.90 9.61 8.91
CA GLY A 36 4.33 8.26 9.01
C GLY A 36 3.55 7.81 7.78
N LYS A 37 4.01 8.14 6.56
CA LYS A 37 3.41 7.62 5.32
C LYS A 37 3.60 6.10 5.21
N SER A 38 4.80 5.59 5.51
CA SER A 38 5.07 4.14 5.55
C SER A 38 4.17 3.41 6.51
N THR A 39 3.82 4.01 7.66
CA THR A 39 2.86 3.43 8.61
C THR A 39 1.48 3.15 7.98
N VAL A 40 1.06 3.93 6.98
CA VAL A 40 -0.19 3.62 6.24
C VAL A 40 0.00 2.40 5.34
N ILE A 41 1.16 2.27 4.68
CA ILE A 41 1.50 1.11 3.86
C ILE A 41 1.53 -0.15 4.74
N ASP A 42 2.20 -0.09 5.89
CA ASP A 42 2.32 -1.22 6.82
C ASP A 42 0.95 -1.69 7.31
N CYS A 43 0.07 -0.77 7.73
CA CYS A 43 -1.29 -1.13 8.14
C CYS A 43 -2.14 -1.69 7.00
N VAL A 44 -1.95 -1.22 5.77
CA VAL A 44 -2.65 -1.80 4.60
C VAL A 44 -2.15 -3.23 4.35
N ASN A 45 -0.83 -3.46 4.44
CA ASN A 45 -0.28 -4.81 4.31
C ASN A 45 -0.85 -5.76 5.38
N GLU A 46 -0.81 -5.33 6.64
CA GLU A 46 -1.36 -6.08 7.78
C GLU A 46 -2.85 -6.38 7.59
N PHE A 47 -3.63 -5.46 7.00
CA PHE A 47 -5.03 -5.73 6.67
C PHE A 47 -5.20 -6.89 5.67
N PHE A 48 -4.37 -6.97 4.62
CA PHE A 48 -4.42 -8.09 3.67
C PHE A 48 -3.91 -9.40 4.29
N GLU A 49 -2.92 -9.34 5.18
CA GLU A 49 -2.47 -10.51 5.96
C GLU A 49 -3.58 -11.02 6.89
N MET A 50 -4.19 -10.14 7.69
CA MET A 50 -5.26 -10.49 8.64
C MET A 50 -6.53 -10.99 7.96
N THR A 51 -6.74 -10.66 6.68
CA THR A 51 -7.90 -11.11 5.92
C THR A 51 -7.60 -12.33 5.04
N GLU A 52 -6.40 -12.90 5.13
CA GLU A 52 -5.95 -14.04 4.31
C GLU A 52 -5.97 -13.76 2.80
N ARG A 53 -5.63 -12.53 2.40
CA ARG A 53 -5.69 -12.02 1.01
C ARG A 53 -4.33 -11.51 0.53
N THR A 54 -3.25 -12.09 1.02
CA THR A 54 -1.88 -11.64 0.72
C THR A 54 -1.54 -11.70 -0.78
N ASP A 55 -2.23 -12.53 -1.54
CA ASP A 55 -2.11 -12.68 -3.00
C ASP A 55 -2.83 -11.58 -3.79
N GLU A 56 -3.60 -10.72 -3.13
CA GLU A 56 -4.34 -9.61 -3.77
C GLU A 56 -3.63 -8.25 -3.66
N ILE A 57 -2.43 -8.20 -3.06
CA ILE A 57 -1.65 -6.97 -2.89
C ILE A 57 -0.19 -7.17 -3.30
N GLU A 58 0.36 -6.17 -3.99
CA GLU A 58 1.78 -6.08 -4.30
C GLU A 58 2.33 -4.75 -3.78
N ILE A 59 3.34 -4.79 -2.91
CA ILE A 59 3.97 -3.60 -2.33
C ILE A 59 5.28 -3.34 -3.06
N CYS A 60 5.42 -2.14 -3.61
CA CYS A 60 6.55 -1.78 -4.46
C CYS A 60 7.20 -0.46 -4.05
N ALA A 61 8.51 -0.35 -4.26
CA ALA A 61 9.23 0.92 -4.24
C ALA A 61 10.21 1.06 -5.42
N PHE A 62 10.75 2.25 -5.64
CA PHE A 62 11.68 2.50 -6.76
C PHE A 62 13.10 1.96 -6.54
N THR A 63 13.56 1.88 -5.28
CA THR A 63 14.92 1.43 -4.93
C THR A 63 14.87 0.23 -4.02
N GLY A 64 15.91 -0.60 -4.05
CA GLY A 64 15.99 -1.82 -3.23
C GLY A 64 15.87 -1.57 -1.73
N VAL A 65 16.56 -0.54 -1.21
CA VAL A 65 16.49 -0.17 0.21
C VAL A 65 15.09 0.30 0.60
N ALA A 66 14.43 1.11 -0.23
CA ALA A 66 13.08 1.56 0.06
C ALA A 66 12.06 0.41 0.03
N ALA A 67 12.23 -0.55 -0.90
CA ALA A 67 11.39 -1.74 -1.00
C ALA A 67 11.54 -2.62 0.24
N GLN A 68 12.79 -2.88 0.66
CA GLN A 68 13.10 -3.63 1.87
C GLN A 68 12.46 -3.00 3.12
N ASN A 69 12.50 -1.67 3.24
CA ASN A 69 11.94 -0.96 4.40
C ASN A 69 10.42 -1.04 4.53
N ILE A 70 9.70 -1.38 3.45
CA ILE A 70 8.24 -1.54 3.46
C ILE A 70 7.81 -2.99 3.22
N GLY A 71 8.75 -3.95 3.34
CA GLY A 71 8.48 -5.37 3.14
C GLY A 71 8.08 -5.75 1.71
N GLY A 72 8.45 -4.93 0.71
CA GLY A 72 8.06 -5.10 -0.68
C GLY A 72 9.22 -5.41 -1.63
N VAL A 73 8.93 -5.35 -2.92
CA VAL A 73 9.91 -5.51 -4.01
C VAL A 73 10.14 -4.20 -4.75
N THR A 74 11.13 -4.18 -5.66
CA THR A 74 11.26 -3.02 -6.54
C THR A 74 10.19 -3.04 -7.62
N LEU A 75 9.73 -1.86 -8.05
CA LEU A 75 8.76 -1.74 -9.14
C LEU A 75 9.29 -2.39 -10.43
N HIS A 76 10.59 -2.32 -10.68
CA HIS A 76 11.25 -2.99 -11.80
C HIS A 76 11.13 -4.51 -11.71
N SER A 77 11.30 -5.08 -10.51
CA SER A 77 11.12 -6.52 -10.26
C SER A 77 9.67 -6.95 -10.43
N ALA A 78 8.72 -6.24 -9.80
CA ALA A 78 7.29 -6.56 -9.87
C ALA A 78 6.74 -6.55 -11.30
N LEU A 79 7.22 -5.62 -12.12
CA LEU A 79 6.77 -5.46 -13.51
C LEU A 79 7.68 -6.17 -14.52
N SER A 80 8.67 -6.94 -14.07
CA SER A 80 9.62 -7.66 -14.95
C SER A 80 10.32 -6.75 -15.98
N LEU A 81 10.69 -5.53 -15.58
CA LEU A 81 11.31 -4.53 -16.45
C LEU A 81 12.84 -4.62 -16.52
N ALA A 82 13.45 -5.49 -15.70
CA ALA A 82 14.89 -5.73 -15.68
C ALA A 82 15.25 -6.95 -16.55
N GLN A 83 14.89 -6.91 -17.84
CA GLN A 83 15.33 -7.89 -18.85
C GLN A 83 16.60 -7.43 -19.55
#